data_AF-A0A1G2PKR7-F1
#
_entry.id   AF-A0A1G2PKR7-F1
#
_cell.length_a   1.000
_cell.length_b   1.000
_cell.length_c   1.000
_cell.angle_alpha   90.00
_cell.angle_beta   90.00
_cell.angle_gamma   90.00
#
_symmetry.space_group_name_H-M   'P 1'
#
loop_
_entity.id
_entity.type
_entity.pdbx_description
1 polymer ?
#
loop_
_entity_poly.entity_id
_entity_poly.type
_entity_poly.pdbx_seq_one_letter_code
_entity_poly.pdbx_strand_id
1 'polypeptide(L)'
;MFYTDLSSLTDLAWNPYALMSFIPALLMFGLAWYLLLWFRQRPGNIFYILLLAFLGIWSFTEGMSRLSGNAEAASFWIKASAIGFCFAIPFYAHFALFYTRREKTASHPLTYLSFYFPALLFYFIAMQTTLIVDPATYELTPWGWAGMPPPFVLFVFTPWLWVLGTLVFFLFLWEFRRHGLSSNEKKVLGAALLATAFPFIAGTITQIVLPAFEIKILPPMVTASLVVLAAILFLQVMRWKMFGITPSLARQSILSAMADGVIITDNSGRIQYVNRAAEKLSDIPEEGLKGNDLSVLFPREGISYERFVSALLAQVKAGKRMNSFEGEFLGKEGTHIPVLISGAGVVLEESGGRETVGMVFVVHDNRKATSVLQELEAKSHELATVEKRLREQLKGAAQA
;
A
#
# COMPACT_ATOMS: atom_id res chain seq x y z
N MET A 1 -38.05 5.67 -20.31
CA MET A 1 -38.57 6.72 -21.22
C MET A 1 -37.55 6.88 -22.33
N PHE A 2 -37.88 6.45 -23.55
CA PHE A 2 -36.97 6.48 -24.69
C PHE A 2 -36.86 7.93 -25.19
N TYR A 3 -35.64 8.44 -25.31
CA TYR A 3 -35.36 9.74 -25.92
C TYR A 3 -35.94 9.75 -27.34
N THR A 4 -36.81 10.71 -27.61
CA THR A 4 -37.67 10.67 -28.80
C THR A 4 -36.98 11.13 -30.08
N ASP A 5 -35.81 11.77 -29.97
CA ASP A 5 -34.98 12.13 -31.13
C ASP A 5 -33.50 12.29 -30.71
N LEU A 6 -32.56 11.64 -31.39
CA LEU A 6 -31.13 11.77 -31.07
C LEU A 6 -30.61 13.20 -31.33
N SER A 7 -31.29 13.93 -32.22
CA SER A 7 -30.95 15.31 -32.57
C SER A 7 -31.22 16.28 -31.42
N SER A 8 -32.23 16.03 -30.58
CA SER A 8 -32.54 16.87 -29.42
C SER A 8 -31.45 16.81 -28.35
N LEU A 9 -30.75 15.67 -28.24
CA LEU A 9 -29.62 15.46 -27.32
C LEU A 9 -28.35 16.24 -27.69
N THR A 10 -28.24 16.65 -28.97
CA THR A 10 -27.11 17.43 -29.51
C THR A 10 -27.42 18.91 -29.68
N ASP A 11 -28.58 19.36 -29.23
CA ASP A 11 -28.94 20.77 -29.18
C ASP A 11 -28.11 21.46 -28.09
N LEU A 12 -27.03 22.12 -28.51
CA LEU A 12 -26.08 22.77 -27.62
C LEU A 12 -26.15 24.29 -27.77
N ALA A 13 -26.32 24.98 -26.65
CA ALA A 13 -26.24 26.43 -26.51
C ALA A 13 -24.96 26.80 -25.76
N TRP A 14 -24.26 27.84 -26.24
CA TRP A 14 -23.04 28.31 -25.58
C TRP A 14 -23.34 28.83 -24.17
N ASN A 15 -22.58 28.34 -23.18
CA ASN A 15 -22.67 28.77 -21.80
C ASN A 15 -21.27 28.84 -21.17
N PRO A 16 -20.78 30.03 -20.77
CA PRO A 16 -19.43 30.18 -20.22
C PRO A 16 -19.23 29.40 -18.91
N TYR A 17 -20.29 29.13 -18.14
CA TYR A 17 -20.21 28.33 -16.92
C TYR A 17 -19.84 26.86 -17.19
N ALA A 18 -20.00 26.37 -18.43
CA ALA A 18 -19.55 25.03 -18.79
C ALA A 18 -18.02 24.86 -18.65
N LEU A 19 -17.24 25.94 -18.79
CA LEU A 19 -15.78 25.91 -18.58
C LEU A 19 -15.43 25.55 -17.13
N MET A 20 -16.26 25.93 -16.16
CA MET A 20 -16.08 25.59 -14.75
C MET A 20 -16.22 24.09 -14.49
N SER A 21 -16.81 23.34 -15.42
CA SER A 21 -17.00 21.89 -15.33
C SER A 21 -16.01 21.14 -16.23
N PHE A 22 -15.74 21.62 -17.44
CA PHE A 22 -14.79 20.97 -18.36
C PHE A 22 -13.32 21.09 -17.95
N ILE A 23 -12.89 22.24 -17.40
CA ILE A 23 -11.50 22.40 -16.93
C ILE A 23 -11.19 21.39 -15.82
N PRO A 24 -12.03 21.24 -14.77
CA PRO A 24 -11.85 20.17 -13.82
C PRO A 24 -11.92 18.77 -14.42
N ALA A 25 -12.83 18.50 -15.36
CA ALA A 25 -12.93 17.20 -16.00
C ALA A 25 -11.60 16.79 -16.66
N LEU A 26 -11.02 17.69 -17.46
CA LEU A 26 -9.73 17.47 -18.11
C LEU A 26 -8.61 17.24 -17.10
N LEU A 27 -8.57 18.05 -16.03
CA LEU A 27 -7.61 17.87 -14.94
C LEU A 27 -7.78 16.49 -14.27
N MET A 28 -8.99 16.11 -13.89
CA MET A 28 -9.25 14.84 -13.21
C MET A 28 -8.87 13.64 -14.08
N PHE A 29 -9.21 13.65 -15.38
CA PHE A 29 -8.80 12.60 -16.30
C PHE A 29 -7.29 12.56 -16.50
N GLY A 30 -6.63 13.72 -16.64
CA GLY A 30 -5.18 13.80 -16.76
C GLY A 30 -4.46 13.26 -15.52
N LEU A 31 -4.93 13.60 -14.32
CA LEU A 31 -4.37 13.11 -13.06
C LEU A 31 -4.63 11.60 -12.87
N ALA A 32 -5.84 11.12 -13.19
CA ALA A 32 -6.18 9.70 -13.15
C ALA A 32 -5.28 8.89 -14.09
N TRP A 33 -5.11 9.36 -15.33
CA TRP A 33 -4.25 8.74 -16.34
C TRP A 33 -2.78 8.71 -15.89
N TYR A 34 -2.27 9.83 -15.39
CA TYR A 34 -0.91 9.92 -14.86
C TYR A 34 -0.67 8.91 -13.73
N LEU A 35 -1.59 8.82 -12.77
CA LEU A 35 -1.48 7.86 -11.66
C LEU A 35 -1.60 6.41 -12.12
N LEU A 36 -2.42 6.14 -13.13
CA LEU A 36 -2.57 4.80 -13.69
C LEU A 36 -1.26 4.30 -14.32
N LEU A 37 -0.56 5.18 -15.05
CA LEU A 37 0.71 4.83 -15.69
C LEU A 37 1.85 4.63 -14.69
N TRP A 38 1.96 5.51 -13.69
CA TRP A 38 3.17 5.59 -12.86
C TRP A 38 3.01 5.04 -11.43
N PHE A 39 1.77 4.94 -10.92
CA PHE A 39 1.52 4.68 -9.50
C PHE A 39 0.43 3.63 -9.23
N ARG A 40 -0.05 2.89 -10.24
CA ARG A 40 -1.08 1.84 -10.10
C ARG A 40 -0.75 0.74 -9.11
N GLN A 41 0.52 0.35 -9.00
CA GLN A 41 0.94 -0.84 -8.24
C GLN A 41 0.86 -0.67 -6.72
N ARG A 42 0.55 0.53 -6.21
CA ARG A 42 0.48 0.77 -4.76
C ARG A 42 -0.92 0.46 -4.21
N PRO A 43 -1.02 -0.20 -3.05
CA PRO A 43 -2.29 -0.43 -2.38
C PRO A 43 -3.05 0.88 -2.16
N GLY A 44 -4.35 0.90 -2.44
CA GLY A 44 -5.18 2.09 -2.29
C GLY A 44 -5.23 3.02 -3.50
N ASN A 45 -4.17 3.10 -4.31
CA ASN A 45 -4.09 4.06 -5.42
C ASN A 45 -5.15 3.81 -6.51
N ILE A 46 -5.55 2.56 -6.72
CA ILE A 46 -6.62 2.24 -7.66
C ILE A 46 -7.94 2.93 -7.28
N PHE A 47 -8.28 3.00 -5.98
CA PHE A 47 -9.49 3.67 -5.52
C PHE A 47 -9.41 5.19 -5.70
N TYR A 48 -8.21 5.76 -5.54
CA TYR A 48 -8.01 7.17 -5.81
C TYR A 48 -8.08 7.50 -7.31
N ILE A 49 -7.53 6.64 -8.17
CA ILE A 49 -7.66 6.74 -9.63
C ILE A 49 -9.14 6.66 -10.02
N LEU A 50 -9.90 5.73 -9.44
CA LEU A 50 -11.33 5.58 -9.68
C LEU A 50 -12.11 6.81 -9.17
N LEU A 51 -11.77 7.36 -8.00
CA LEU A 51 -12.32 8.64 -7.53
C LEU A 51 -12.13 9.74 -8.58
N LEU A 52 -10.90 9.93 -9.07
CA LEU A 52 -10.58 10.95 -10.07
C LEU A 52 -11.34 10.71 -11.38
N ALA A 53 -11.36 9.47 -11.89
CA ALA A 53 -12.07 9.15 -13.12
C ALA A 53 -13.58 9.45 -13.01
N PHE A 54 -14.22 9.07 -11.91
CA PHE A 54 -15.64 9.27 -11.70
C PHE A 54 -15.99 10.74 -11.40
N LEU A 55 -15.12 11.49 -10.71
CA LEU A 55 -15.24 12.95 -10.62
C LEU A 55 -15.07 13.63 -11.98
N GLY A 56 -14.18 13.11 -12.84
CA GLY A 56 -14.00 13.58 -14.21
C GLY A 56 -15.26 13.37 -15.05
N ILE A 57 -15.88 12.18 -14.96
CA ILE A 57 -17.15 11.88 -15.64
C ILE A 57 -18.27 12.81 -15.14
N TRP A 58 -18.37 13.00 -13.83
CA TRP A 58 -19.35 13.92 -13.26
C TRP A 58 -19.14 15.35 -13.77
N SER A 59 -17.91 15.85 -13.69
CA SER A 59 -17.56 17.19 -14.17
C SER A 59 -17.83 17.36 -15.66
N PHE A 60 -17.52 16.35 -16.49
CA PHE A 60 -17.78 16.39 -17.93
C PHE A 60 -19.27 16.44 -18.23
N THR A 61 -20.06 15.54 -17.63
CA THR A 61 -21.51 15.45 -17.85
C THR A 61 -22.24 16.68 -17.32
N GLU A 62 -21.76 17.28 -16.23
CA GLU A 62 -22.25 18.58 -15.75
C GLU A 62 -21.97 19.70 -16.78
N GLY A 63 -20.77 19.71 -17.39
CA GLY A 63 -20.44 20.64 -18.47
C GLY A 63 -21.38 20.50 -19.68
N MET A 64 -21.67 19.26 -20.08
CA MET A 64 -22.62 18.98 -21.16
C MET A 64 -24.06 19.42 -20.83
N SER A 65 -24.48 19.22 -19.57
CA SER A 65 -25.78 19.73 -19.10
C SER A 65 -25.86 21.26 -19.16
N ARG A 66 -24.76 21.96 -18.85
CA ARG A 66 -24.71 23.44 -18.90
C ARG A 66 -24.74 23.97 -20.33
N LEU A 67 -24.23 23.19 -21.29
CA LEU A 67 -24.31 23.49 -22.72
C LEU A 67 -25.65 23.07 -23.36
N SER A 68 -26.55 22.38 -22.66
CA SER A 68 -27.78 21.89 -23.28
C SER A 68 -28.73 23.03 -23.62
N GLY A 69 -29.15 23.12 -24.88
CA GLY A 69 -30.09 24.12 -25.39
C GLY A 69 -31.53 23.90 -24.93
N ASN A 70 -31.88 22.65 -24.58
CA ASN A 70 -33.21 22.26 -24.13
C ASN A 70 -33.18 21.37 -22.87
N ALA A 71 -34.33 21.23 -22.22
CA ALA A 71 -34.49 20.47 -20.98
C ALA A 71 -34.28 18.96 -21.17
N GLU A 72 -34.58 18.42 -22.35
CA GLU A 72 -34.43 16.99 -22.65
C GLU A 72 -32.95 16.58 -22.69
N ALA A 73 -32.13 17.32 -23.43
CA ALA A 73 -30.68 17.18 -23.47
C ALA A 73 -30.06 17.35 -22.08
N ALA A 74 -30.48 18.39 -21.34
CA ALA A 74 -29.98 18.63 -19.99
C ALA A 74 -30.28 17.45 -19.07
N SER A 75 -31.51 16.94 -19.11
CA SER A 75 -31.92 15.80 -18.30
C SER A 75 -31.13 14.53 -18.62
N PHE A 76 -30.84 14.27 -19.91
CA PHE A 76 -29.96 13.18 -20.32
C PHE A 76 -28.58 13.28 -19.67
N TRP A 77 -27.94 14.44 -19.80
CA TRP A 77 -26.60 14.63 -19.27
C TRP A 77 -26.55 14.58 -17.73
N ILE A 78 -27.57 15.10 -17.04
CA ILE A 78 -27.65 15.00 -15.58
C ILE A 78 -27.89 13.55 -15.12
N LYS A 79 -28.72 12.78 -15.84
CA LYS A 79 -28.85 11.33 -15.57
C LYS A 79 -27.54 10.60 -15.80
N ALA A 80 -26.82 10.93 -16.86
CA ALA A 80 -25.48 10.37 -17.11
C ALA A 80 -24.49 10.71 -15.99
N SER A 81 -24.63 11.85 -15.31
CA SER A 81 -23.83 12.21 -14.14
C SER A 81 -24.01 11.27 -12.94
N ALA A 82 -25.09 10.48 -12.89
CA ALA A 82 -25.39 9.60 -11.76
C ALA A 82 -24.28 8.59 -11.45
N ILE A 83 -23.60 8.10 -12.49
CA ILE A 83 -22.45 7.22 -12.28
C ILE A 83 -21.37 7.92 -11.45
N GLY A 84 -21.11 9.21 -11.70
CA GLY A 84 -20.11 9.99 -10.99
C GLY A 84 -20.50 10.24 -9.53
N PHE A 85 -21.67 10.85 -9.30
CA PHE A 85 -22.08 11.24 -7.94
C PHE A 85 -22.45 10.05 -7.03
N CYS A 86 -22.86 8.91 -7.58
CA CYS A 86 -23.12 7.71 -6.78
C CYS A 86 -21.83 7.01 -6.32
N PHE A 87 -20.75 7.05 -7.11
CA PHE A 87 -19.54 6.25 -6.84
C PHE A 87 -18.34 7.06 -6.33
N ALA A 88 -18.27 8.37 -6.57
CA ALA A 88 -17.13 9.20 -6.16
C ALA A 88 -16.86 9.11 -4.64
N ILE A 89 -17.85 9.37 -3.79
CA ILE A 89 -17.66 9.35 -2.33
C ILE A 89 -17.34 7.93 -1.79
N PRO A 90 -17.99 6.85 -2.25
CA PRO A 90 -17.55 5.49 -1.93
C PRO A 90 -16.08 5.19 -2.27
N PHE A 91 -15.59 5.60 -3.45
CA PHE A 91 -14.18 5.44 -3.81
C PHE A 91 -13.26 6.26 -2.92
N TYR A 92 -13.67 7.48 -2.56
CA TYR A 92 -12.94 8.30 -1.61
C TYR A 92 -12.87 7.65 -0.22
N ALA A 93 -13.97 7.10 0.27
CA ALA A 93 -14.02 6.39 1.55
C ALA A 93 -13.12 5.15 1.56
N HIS A 94 -13.14 4.40 0.46
CA HIS A 94 -12.26 3.23 0.31
C HIS A 94 -10.78 3.64 0.25
N PHE A 95 -10.44 4.69 -0.50
CA PHE A 95 -9.10 5.26 -0.51
C PHE A 95 -8.65 5.70 0.89
N ALA A 96 -9.52 6.37 1.65
CA ALA A 96 -9.22 6.85 2.99
C ALA A 96 -8.87 5.71 3.97
N LEU A 97 -9.46 4.51 3.82
CA LEU A 97 -9.09 3.34 4.63
C LEU A 97 -7.64 2.91 4.37
N PHE A 98 -7.21 2.83 3.10
CA PHE A 98 -5.82 2.55 2.76
C PHE A 98 -4.88 3.66 3.23
N TYR A 99 -5.27 4.92 3.00
CA TYR A 99 -4.47 6.07 3.40
C TYR A 99 -4.24 6.12 4.92
N THR A 100 -5.25 5.73 5.70
CA THR A 100 -5.19 5.66 7.17
C THR A 100 -4.72 4.29 7.70
N ARG A 101 -4.02 3.49 6.87
CA ARG A 101 -3.37 2.22 7.25
C ARG A 101 -4.32 1.13 7.77
N ARG A 102 -5.58 1.15 7.35
CA ARG A 102 -6.61 0.16 7.71
C ARG A 102 -6.81 -0.87 6.61
N GLU A 103 -5.71 -1.42 6.09
CA GLU A 103 -5.70 -2.30 4.91
C GLU A 103 -6.58 -3.55 5.10
N LYS A 104 -6.57 -4.16 6.29
CA LYS A 104 -7.41 -5.34 6.60
C LYS A 104 -8.91 -5.03 6.48
N THR A 105 -9.33 -3.86 6.97
CA THR A 105 -10.73 -3.41 6.86
C THR A 105 -11.05 -3.07 5.41
N ALA A 106 -10.14 -2.40 4.71
CA ALA A 106 -10.32 -2.04 3.30
C ALA A 106 -10.47 -3.28 2.40
N SER A 107 -9.68 -4.32 2.61
CA SER A 107 -9.74 -5.55 1.80
C SER A 107 -10.88 -6.50 2.17
N HIS A 108 -11.63 -6.23 3.24
CA HIS A 108 -12.70 -7.11 3.69
C HIS A 108 -13.92 -7.09 2.76
N PRO A 109 -14.53 -8.24 2.38
CA PRO A 109 -15.67 -8.27 1.45
C PRO A 109 -16.87 -7.41 1.89
N LEU A 110 -17.13 -7.33 3.20
CA LEU A 110 -18.21 -6.49 3.73
C LEU A 110 -17.99 -4.99 3.49
N THR A 111 -16.75 -4.54 3.33
CA THR A 111 -16.45 -3.13 2.99
C THR A 111 -16.84 -2.83 1.54
N TYR A 112 -16.59 -3.78 0.63
CA TYR A 112 -17.06 -3.66 -0.74
C TYR A 112 -18.58 -3.67 -0.81
N LEU A 113 -19.22 -4.60 -0.08
CA LEU A 113 -20.68 -4.66 -0.01
C LEU A 113 -21.27 -3.35 0.54
N SER A 114 -20.77 -2.86 1.68
CA SER A 114 -21.34 -1.68 2.35
C SER A 114 -21.16 -0.38 1.55
N PHE A 115 -20.07 -0.24 0.78
CA PHE A 115 -19.81 0.96 0.00
C PHE A 115 -20.46 0.91 -1.39
N TYR A 116 -20.34 -0.22 -2.09
CA TYR A 116 -20.71 -0.29 -3.50
C TYR A 116 -22.12 -0.81 -3.76
N PHE A 117 -22.70 -1.61 -2.87
CA PHE A 117 -24.10 -2.04 -3.04
C PHE A 117 -25.07 -0.85 -2.95
N PRO A 118 -25.00 0.05 -1.95
CA PRO A 118 -25.83 1.25 -1.95
C PRO A 118 -25.56 2.16 -3.14
N ALA A 119 -24.29 2.33 -3.54
CA ALA A 119 -23.93 3.13 -4.71
C ALA A 119 -24.57 2.59 -6.01
N LEU A 120 -24.52 1.27 -6.21
CA LEU A 120 -25.15 0.61 -7.36
C LEU A 120 -26.68 0.71 -7.31
N LEU A 121 -27.27 0.54 -6.13
CA LEU A 121 -28.71 0.69 -5.92
C LEU A 121 -29.18 2.11 -6.26
N PHE A 122 -28.50 3.14 -5.73
CA PHE A 122 -28.82 4.53 -6.04
C PHE A 122 -28.59 4.86 -7.51
N TYR A 123 -27.53 4.34 -8.12
CA TYR A 123 -27.32 4.49 -9.56
C TYR A 123 -28.48 3.88 -10.36
N PHE A 124 -28.92 2.67 -10.01
CA PHE A 124 -30.07 2.04 -10.65
C PHE A 124 -31.35 2.85 -10.47
N ILE A 125 -31.63 3.35 -9.25
CA ILE A 125 -32.77 4.23 -8.98
C ILE A 125 -32.69 5.50 -9.83
N ALA A 126 -31.51 6.12 -9.95
CA ALA A 126 -31.33 7.34 -10.75
C ALA A 126 -31.57 7.10 -12.25
N MET A 127 -31.22 5.92 -12.75
CA MET A 127 -31.42 5.57 -14.16
C MET A 127 -32.87 5.18 -14.48
N GLN A 128 -33.56 4.50 -13.56
CA GLN A 128 -34.88 3.91 -13.82
C GLN A 128 -36.05 4.77 -13.35
N THR A 129 -35.83 5.71 -12.43
CA THR A 129 -36.89 6.49 -11.78
C THR A 129 -36.59 7.99 -11.83
N THR A 130 -37.55 8.81 -11.40
CA THR A 130 -37.36 10.25 -11.20
C THR A 130 -37.01 10.61 -9.75
N LEU A 131 -36.79 9.63 -8.87
CA LEU A 131 -36.57 9.87 -7.44
C LEU A 131 -35.26 10.60 -7.15
N ILE A 132 -34.24 10.43 -7.99
CA ILE A 132 -32.94 11.12 -7.85
C ILE A 132 -32.79 12.24 -8.87
N VAL A 133 -33.17 11.97 -10.11
CA VAL A 133 -33.11 12.93 -11.22
C VAL A 133 -34.52 13.11 -11.77
N ASP A 134 -35.17 14.21 -11.38
CA ASP A 134 -36.50 14.57 -11.88
C ASP A 134 -36.39 15.69 -12.92
N PRO A 135 -36.65 15.41 -14.21
CA PRO A 135 -36.65 16.45 -15.25
C PRO A 135 -37.69 17.54 -15.00
N ALA A 136 -38.77 17.24 -14.26
CA ALA A 136 -39.85 18.19 -14.02
C ALA A 136 -39.46 19.33 -13.07
N THR A 137 -38.38 19.18 -12.30
CA THR A 137 -37.90 20.23 -11.38
C THR A 137 -36.88 21.17 -12.04
N TYR A 138 -36.51 20.93 -13.29
CA TYR A 138 -35.47 21.69 -13.98
C TYR A 138 -35.98 23.01 -14.54
N GLU A 139 -35.29 24.08 -14.15
CA GLU A 139 -35.45 25.43 -14.64
C GLU A 139 -34.13 25.94 -15.23
N LEU A 140 -34.23 26.85 -16.19
CA LEU A 140 -33.06 27.49 -16.77
C LEU A 140 -32.55 28.58 -15.82
N THR A 141 -31.31 28.44 -15.36
CA THR A 141 -30.64 29.40 -14.48
C THR A 141 -29.48 30.09 -15.23
N PRO A 142 -28.89 31.19 -14.70
CA PRO A 142 -27.76 31.87 -15.36
C PRO A 142 -26.56 30.98 -15.69
N TRP A 143 -26.42 29.87 -14.96
CA TRP A 143 -25.32 28.92 -15.12
C TRP A 143 -25.72 27.60 -15.79
N GLY A 144 -26.92 27.53 -16.38
CA GLY A 144 -27.45 26.37 -17.11
C GLY A 144 -28.69 25.77 -16.45
N TRP A 145 -29.06 24.56 -16.87
CA TRP A 145 -30.18 23.84 -16.30
C TRP A 145 -29.87 23.38 -14.87
N ALA A 146 -30.75 23.70 -13.94
CA ALA A 146 -30.67 23.24 -12.55
C ALA A 146 -32.08 22.99 -12.03
N GLY A 147 -32.25 22.12 -11.04
CA GLY A 147 -33.54 21.94 -10.38
C GLY A 147 -33.43 21.75 -8.90
N MET A 148 -34.58 21.86 -8.25
CA MET A 148 -34.70 21.54 -6.85
C MET A 148 -34.50 20.03 -6.64
N PRO A 149 -33.66 19.63 -5.67
CA PRO A 149 -33.48 18.22 -5.34
C PRO A 149 -34.81 17.58 -4.91
N PRO A 150 -35.20 16.42 -5.48
CA PRO A 150 -36.37 15.69 -5.03
C PRO A 150 -36.28 15.31 -3.54
N PRO A 151 -37.42 15.07 -2.84
CA PRO A 151 -37.41 14.68 -1.42
C PRO A 151 -36.54 13.46 -1.12
N PHE A 152 -36.52 12.46 -2.02
CA PHE A 152 -35.68 11.27 -1.86
C PHE A 152 -34.17 11.63 -1.87
N VAL A 153 -33.76 12.64 -2.64
CA VAL A 153 -32.38 13.14 -2.61
C VAL A 153 -32.05 13.79 -1.28
N LEU A 154 -32.95 14.61 -0.74
CA LEU A 154 -32.74 15.34 0.51
C LEU A 154 -32.74 14.42 1.75
N PHE A 155 -33.66 13.45 1.80
CA PHE A 155 -33.89 12.65 3.01
C PHE A 155 -33.25 11.26 2.99
N VAL A 156 -32.78 10.77 1.84
CA VAL A 156 -32.19 9.42 1.72
C VAL A 156 -30.79 9.48 1.12
N PHE A 157 -30.65 10.00 -0.11
CA PHE A 157 -29.37 9.98 -0.83
C PHE A 157 -28.31 10.88 -0.19
N THR A 158 -28.66 12.13 0.12
CA THR A 158 -27.74 13.10 0.73
C THR A 158 -27.26 12.65 2.11
N PRO A 159 -28.14 12.20 3.04
CA PRO A 159 -27.70 11.66 4.32
C PRO A 159 -26.75 10.48 4.20
N TRP A 160 -26.95 9.58 3.23
CA TRP A 160 -26.02 8.47 2.97
C TRP A 160 -24.61 8.97 2.58
N LEU A 161 -24.52 9.96 1.67
CA LEU A 161 -23.24 10.59 1.33
C LEU A 161 -22.58 11.25 2.55
N TRP A 162 -23.38 11.86 3.44
CA TRP A 162 -22.89 12.50 4.67
C TRP A 162 -22.36 11.51 5.67
N VAL A 163 -22.99 10.34 5.82
CA VAL A 163 -22.47 9.25 6.66
C VAL A 163 -21.09 8.82 6.17
N LEU A 164 -20.93 8.63 4.85
CA LEU A 164 -19.65 8.22 4.27
C LEU A 164 -18.55 9.28 4.45
N GLY A 165 -18.83 10.55 4.17
CA GLY A 165 -17.79 11.57 4.34
C GLY A 165 -17.51 11.92 5.81
N THR A 166 -18.50 11.76 6.70
CA THR A 166 -18.30 11.86 8.14
C THR A 166 -17.41 10.72 8.64
N LEU A 167 -17.63 9.49 8.17
CA LEU A 167 -16.72 8.37 8.40
C LEU A 167 -15.30 8.75 7.96
N VAL A 168 -15.12 9.23 6.73
CA VAL A 168 -13.80 9.64 6.23
C VAL A 168 -13.15 10.72 7.09
N PHE A 169 -13.91 11.75 7.47
CA PHE A 169 -13.42 12.80 8.36
C PHE A 169 -12.93 12.22 9.69
N PHE A 170 -13.69 11.33 10.31
CA PHE A 170 -13.27 10.67 11.54
C PHE A 170 -12.09 9.71 11.35
N LEU A 171 -11.97 9.03 10.20
CA LEU A 171 -10.80 8.20 9.89
C LEU A 171 -9.52 9.03 9.87
N PHE A 172 -9.55 10.19 9.21
CA PHE A 172 -8.43 11.13 9.18
C PHE A 172 -8.17 11.79 10.55
N LEU A 173 -9.23 12.13 11.29
CA LEU A 173 -9.11 12.78 12.61
C LEU A 173 -8.49 11.81 13.63
N TRP A 174 -8.90 10.54 13.57
CA TRP A 174 -8.30 9.48 14.36
C TRP A 174 -6.82 9.33 14.06
N GLU A 175 -6.45 9.26 12.77
CA GLU A 175 -5.04 9.14 12.38
C GLU A 175 -4.24 10.38 12.80
N PHE A 176 -4.81 11.59 12.67
CA PHE A 176 -4.18 12.84 13.11
C PHE A 176 -3.88 12.88 14.61
N ARG A 177 -4.69 12.23 15.45
CA ARG A 177 -4.51 12.15 16.91
C ARG A 177 -3.49 11.10 17.35
N ARG A 178 -2.92 10.33 16.42
CA ARG A 178 -1.93 9.30 16.72
C ARG A 178 -0.65 9.90 17.30
N HIS A 179 -0.14 9.29 18.36
CA HIS A 179 1.15 9.66 18.96
C HIS A 179 2.31 9.22 18.06
N GLY A 180 3.40 9.99 18.03
CA GLY A 180 4.60 9.69 17.25
C GLY A 180 4.62 10.19 15.81
N LEU A 181 3.62 10.96 15.37
CA LEU A 181 3.63 11.61 14.06
C LEU A 181 4.59 12.81 14.02
N SER A 182 5.38 12.89 12.95
CA SER A 182 6.22 14.05 12.64
C SER A 182 5.38 15.31 12.36
N SER A 183 5.99 16.49 12.49
CA SER A 183 5.32 17.77 12.20
C SER A 183 4.76 17.84 10.77
N ASN A 184 5.47 17.24 9.81
CA ASN A 184 5.02 17.19 8.42
C ASN A 184 3.85 16.23 8.21
N GLU A 185 3.83 15.05 8.87
CA GLU A 185 2.68 14.13 8.82
C GLU A 185 1.42 14.81 9.35
N LYS A 186 1.53 15.55 10.47
CA LYS A 186 0.40 16.30 11.02
C LYS A 186 -0.11 17.38 10.07
N LYS A 187 0.78 18.16 9.43
CA LYS A 187 0.36 19.16 8.43
C LYS A 187 -0.41 18.54 7.28
N VAL A 188 0.02 17.36 6.82
CA VAL A 188 -0.60 16.65 5.68
C VAL A 188 -1.96 16.08 6.06
N LEU A 189 -2.06 15.39 7.18
CA LEU A 189 -3.34 14.90 7.70
C LEU A 189 -4.31 16.05 8.03
N GLY A 190 -3.79 17.16 8.56
CA GLY A 190 -4.56 18.39 8.80
C GLY A 190 -5.10 19.00 7.49
N ALA A 191 -4.28 19.08 6.45
CA ALA A 191 -4.73 19.52 5.14
C ALA A 191 -5.79 18.58 4.53
N ALA A 192 -5.65 17.26 4.69
CA ALA A 192 -6.65 16.29 4.25
C ALA A 192 -7.97 16.47 5.01
N LEU A 193 -7.94 16.72 6.31
CA LEU A 193 -9.14 17.00 7.13
C LEU A 193 -9.88 18.24 6.66
N LEU A 194 -9.16 19.35 6.48
CA LEU A 194 -9.74 20.60 5.99
C LEU A 194 -10.34 20.43 4.59
N ALA A 195 -9.62 19.73 3.71
CA ALA A 195 -10.09 19.41 2.37
C ALA A 195 -11.34 18.51 2.38
N THR A 196 -11.44 17.58 3.34
CA THR A 196 -12.61 16.70 3.51
C THR A 196 -13.84 17.51 3.94
N ALA A 197 -13.67 18.47 4.85
CA ALA A 197 -14.76 19.30 5.35
C ALA A 197 -15.28 20.29 4.29
N PHE A 198 -14.44 20.71 3.35
CA PHE A 198 -14.77 21.77 2.39
C PHE A 198 -15.97 21.43 1.48
N PRO A 199 -16.06 20.26 0.82
CA PRO A 199 -17.24 19.87 0.05
C PRO A 199 -18.55 19.81 0.85
N PHE A 200 -18.49 19.44 2.13
CA PHE A 200 -19.68 19.43 3.00
C PHE A 200 -20.22 20.82 3.22
N ILE A 201 -19.33 21.77 3.55
CA ILE A 201 -19.70 23.17 3.77
C ILE A 201 -20.22 23.76 2.46
N ALA A 202 -19.48 23.59 1.35
CA ALA A 202 -19.87 24.11 0.05
C ALA A 202 -21.21 23.53 -0.44
N GLY A 203 -21.42 22.22 -0.30
CA GLY A 203 -22.67 21.55 -0.66
C GLY A 203 -23.85 22.00 0.19
N THR A 204 -23.67 22.06 1.51
CA THR A 204 -24.73 22.52 2.44
C THR A 204 -25.16 23.94 2.11
N ILE A 205 -24.20 24.84 1.90
CA ILE A 205 -24.50 26.24 1.58
C ILE A 205 -25.24 26.33 0.24
N THR A 206 -24.72 25.70 -0.81
CA THR A 206 -25.22 25.88 -2.18
C THR A 206 -26.47 25.08 -2.51
N GLN A 207 -26.71 23.94 -1.85
CA GLN A 207 -27.85 23.06 -2.16
C GLN A 207 -28.95 23.04 -1.10
N ILE A 208 -28.66 23.51 0.13
CA ILE A 208 -29.65 23.53 1.22
C ILE A 208 -29.93 24.95 1.68
N VAL A 209 -28.90 25.69 2.12
CA VAL A 209 -29.08 27.02 2.74
C VAL A 209 -29.58 28.04 1.73
N LEU A 210 -28.86 28.25 0.61
CA LEU A 210 -29.24 29.27 -0.37
C LEU A 210 -30.63 29.02 -0.99
N PRO A 211 -30.97 27.78 -1.44
CA PRO A 211 -32.29 27.50 -1.98
C PRO A 211 -33.42 27.64 -0.95
N ALA A 212 -33.17 27.37 0.34
CA ALA A 212 -34.17 27.55 1.40
C ALA A 212 -34.59 29.01 1.62
N PHE A 213 -33.73 29.97 1.21
CA PHE A 213 -34.04 31.40 1.19
C PHE A 213 -34.36 31.93 -0.22
N GLU A 214 -34.56 31.04 -1.20
CA GLU A 214 -34.79 31.37 -2.61
C GLU A 214 -33.67 32.21 -3.26
N ILE A 215 -32.45 32.12 -2.70
CA ILE A 215 -31.28 32.87 -3.18
C ILE A 215 -30.58 32.09 -4.30
N LYS A 216 -30.65 32.59 -5.54
CA LYS A 216 -30.05 31.96 -6.74
C LYS A 216 -28.86 32.77 -7.28
N ILE A 217 -27.81 32.94 -6.46
CA ILE A 217 -26.62 33.74 -6.83
C ILE A 217 -25.43 32.86 -7.23
N LEU A 218 -25.34 31.64 -6.70
CA LEU A 218 -24.20 30.75 -6.91
C LEU A 218 -24.64 29.42 -7.53
N PRO A 219 -23.89 28.86 -8.49
CA PRO A 219 -24.11 27.50 -8.95
C PRO A 219 -23.87 26.49 -7.81
N PRO A 220 -24.37 25.25 -7.94
CA PRO A 220 -23.96 24.15 -7.06
C PRO A 220 -22.43 23.99 -7.07
N MET A 221 -21.79 24.08 -5.90
CA MET A 221 -20.32 24.07 -5.76
C MET A 221 -19.74 22.71 -5.34
N VAL A 222 -20.55 21.65 -5.30
CA VAL A 222 -20.11 20.32 -4.85
C VAL A 222 -19.00 19.77 -5.74
N THR A 223 -19.17 19.78 -7.06
CA THR A 223 -18.14 19.28 -8.00
C THR A 223 -16.84 20.08 -7.89
N ALA A 224 -16.93 21.42 -7.86
CA ALA A 224 -15.78 22.30 -7.75
C ALA A 224 -15.01 22.10 -6.42
N SER A 225 -15.72 21.92 -5.31
CA SER A 225 -15.10 21.65 -4.01
C SER A 225 -14.48 20.26 -3.91
N LEU A 226 -15.08 19.24 -4.52
CA LEU A 226 -14.50 17.89 -4.61
C LEU A 226 -13.24 17.86 -5.47
N VAL A 227 -13.14 18.71 -6.49
CA VAL A 227 -11.93 18.89 -7.29
C VAL A 227 -10.79 19.48 -6.48
N VAL A 228 -11.07 20.45 -5.61
CA VAL A 228 -10.08 20.99 -4.66
C VAL A 228 -9.61 19.89 -3.70
N LEU A 229 -10.54 19.10 -3.14
CA LEU A 229 -10.20 17.93 -2.32
C LEU A 229 -9.28 16.97 -3.09
N ALA A 230 -9.68 16.60 -4.31
CA ALA A 230 -8.92 15.70 -5.16
C ALA A 230 -7.51 16.25 -5.44
N ALA A 231 -7.36 17.53 -5.77
CA ALA A 231 -6.07 18.16 -6.02
C ALA A 231 -5.17 18.18 -4.76
N ILE A 232 -5.72 18.48 -3.59
CA ILE A 232 -4.98 18.45 -2.32
C ILE A 232 -4.48 17.03 -2.06
N LEU A 233 -5.35 16.01 -2.20
CA LEU A 233 -4.95 14.61 -2.05
C LEU A 233 -3.88 14.22 -3.09
N PHE A 234 -3.98 14.69 -4.33
CA PHE A 234 -2.99 14.43 -5.37
C PHE A 234 -1.62 14.97 -4.96
N LEU A 235 -1.57 16.23 -4.54
CA LEU A 235 -0.33 16.85 -4.05
C LEU A 235 0.25 16.10 -2.86
N GLN A 236 -0.58 15.51 -2.00
CA GLN A 236 -0.13 14.65 -0.91
C GLN A 236 0.45 13.33 -1.42
N VAL A 237 -0.24 12.64 -2.33
CA VAL A 237 0.23 11.39 -2.97
C VAL A 237 1.53 11.62 -3.78
N MET A 238 1.74 12.82 -4.31
CA MET A 238 2.97 13.19 -5.03
C MET A 238 4.10 13.60 -4.08
N ARG A 239 3.83 14.48 -3.11
CA ARG A 239 4.84 14.96 -2.14
C ARG A 239 5.30 13.85 -1.22
N TRP A 240 4.40 12.92 -0.90
CA TRP A 240 4.70 11.76 -0.11
C TRP A 240 4.67 10.59 -1.06
N LYS A 241 5.85 10.05 -1.37
CA LYS A 241 5.99 8.68 -1.85
C LYS A 241 5.43 7.68 -0.80
N MET A 242 4.17 7.81 -0.36
CA MET A 242 3.42 6.85 0.46
C MET A 242 3.28 5.62 -0.42
N PHE A 243 4.08 4.58 -0.28
CA PHE A 243 4.71 4.06 0.91
C PHE A 243 6.23 4.07 0.73
N GLY A 244 7.00 4.38 1.78
CA GLY A 244 8.40 3.94 1.84
C GLY A 244 8.46 2.45 1.51
N ILE A 245 9.59 1.97 0.95
CA ILE A 245 9.81 0.59 0.52
C ILE A 245 8.93 -0.36 1.35
N THR A 246 7.88 -0.92 0.73
CA THR A 246 6.88 -1.71 1.44
C THR A 246 7.62 -2.72 2.33
N PRO A 247 7.29 -2.94 3.61
CA PRO A 247 8.06 -3.86 4.46
C PRO A 247 8.30 -5.23 3.80
N SER A 248 7.39 -5.69 2.94
CA SER A 248 7.57 -6.86 2.08
C SER A 248 8.68 -6.70 1.02
N LEU A 249 8.68 -5.59 0.27
CA LEU A 249 9.69 -5.27 -0.73
C LEU A 249 11.06 -5.00 -0.07
N ALA A 250 11.07 -4.31 1.07
CA ALA A 250 12.28 -4.04 1.85
C ALA A 250 12.86 -5.34 2.39
N ARG A 251 12.03 -6.23 2.94
CA ARG A 251 12.45 -7.54 3.43
C ARG A 251 13.10 -8.36 2.31
N GLN A 252 12.46 -8.45 1.14
CA GLN A 252 13.04 -9.18 0.00
C GLN A 252 14.34 -8.54 -0.48
N SER A 253 14.36 -7.21 -0.69
CA SER A 253 15.57 -6.51 -1.13
C SER A 253 16.72 -6.63 -0.11
N ILE A 254 16.45 -6.47 1.19
CA ILE A 254 17.43 -6.62 2.26
C ILE A 254 17.96 -8.06 2.29
N LEU A 255 17.08 -9.06 2.38
CA LEU A 255 17.49 -10.47 2.44
C LEU A 255 18.25 -10.90 1.19
N SER A 256 17.90 -10.37 0.02
CA SER A 256 18.60 -10.66 -1.25
C SER A 256 19.96 -9.98 -1.38
N ALA A 257 20.16 -8.84 -0.69
CA ALA A 257 21.41 -8.07 -0.73
C ALA A 257 22.40 -8.47 0.38
N MET A 258 21.96 -9.24 1.38
CA MET A 258 22.82 -9.78 2.42
C MET A 258 23.86 -10.73 1.81
N ALA A 259 25.12 -10.59 2.24
CA ALA A 259 26.20 -11.51 1.88
C ALA A 259 26.08 -12.85 2.63
N ASP A 260 25.48 -12.83 3.82
CA ASP A 260 25.28 -14.00 4.66
C ASP A 260 24.01 -14.76 4.25
N GLY A 261 24.09 -16.08 4.37
CA GLY A 261 22.96 -16.97 4.17
C GLY A 261 21.91 -16.77 5.27
N VAL A 262 20.64 -16.69 4.89
CA VAL A 262 19.51 -16.66 5.83
C VAL A 262 18.63 -17.86 5.53
N ILE A 263 18.35 -18.66 6.56
CA ILE A 263 17.51 -19.86 6.47
C ILE A 263 16.44 -19.75 7.55
N ILE A 264 15.18 -19.99 7.19
CA ILE A 264 14.05 -20.01 8.13
C ILE A 264 13.46 -21.40 8.14
N THR A 265 13.25 -21.95 9.33
CA THR A 265 12.60 -23.25 9.53
C THR A 265 11.33 -23.13 10.35
N ASP A 266 10.45 -24.12 10.23
CA ASP A 266 9.40 -24.34 11.22
C ASP A 266 9.95 -25.04 12.49
N ASN A 267 9.05 -25.31 13.44
CA ASN A 267 9.37 -25.99 14.70
C ASN A 267 9.84 -27.45 14.53
N SER A 268 9.59 -28.05 13.37
CA SER A 268 10.07 -29.41 13.04
C SER A 268 11.43 -29.41 12.34
N GLY A 269 12.03 -28.23 12.11
CA GLY A 269 13.31 -28.11 11.41
C GLY A 269 13.21 -28.16 9.88
N ARG A 270 12.01 -28.10 9.32
CA ARG A 270 11.84 -28.05 7.85
C ARG A 270 12.02 -26.63 7.34
N ILE A 271 12.74 -26.50 6.24
CA ILE A 271 13.08 -25.22 5.63
C ILE A 271 11.82 -24.60 5.00
N GLN A 272 11.48 -23.40 5.43
CA GLN A 272 10.35 -22.61 4.91
C GLN A 272 10.81 -21.53 3.92
N TYR A 273 12.04 -21.04 4.07
CA TYR A 273 12.62 -19.98 3.24
C TYR A 273 14.15 -20.00 3.29
N VAL A 274 14.80 -19.65 2.17
CA VAL A 274 16.23 -19.35 2.08
C VAL A 274 16.46 -18.09 1.24
N ASN A 275 17.52 -17.34 1.52
CA ASN A 275 17.93 -16.22 0.66
C ASN A 275 18.95 -16.65 -0.40
N ARG A 276 19.22 -15.76 -1.36
CA ARG A 276 20.16 -16.00 -2.47
C ARG A 276 21.59 -16.30 -2.02
N ALA A 277 22.01 -15.80 -0.85
CA ALA A 277 23.32 -16.11 -0.30
C ALA A 277 23.39 -17.57 0.19
N ALA A 278 22.34 -18.07 0.84
CA ALA A 278 22.25 -19.47 1.27
C ALA A 278 22.19 -20.45 0.07
N GLU A 279 21.47 -20.07 -0.99
CA GLU A 279 21.46 -20.85 -2.26
C GLU A 279 22.87 -20.95 -2.85
N LYS A 280 23.59 -19.82 -2.95
CA LYS A 280 24.96 -19.80 -3.46
C LYS A 280 25.95 -20.57 -2.59
N LEU A 281 25.73 -20.60 -1.29
CA LEU A 281 26.60 -21.28 -0.34
C LEU A 281 26.42 -22.81 -0.42
N SER A 282 25.18 -23.28 -0.53
CA SER A 282 24.85 -24.70 -0.66
C SER A 282 24.91 -25.24 -2.10
N ASP A 283 24.89 -24.36 -3.10
CA ASP A 283 24.70 -24.68 -4.52
C ASP A 283 23.37 -25.39 -4.82
N ILE A 284 22.36 -25.20 -3.97
CA ILE A 284 21.01 -25.75 -4.12
C ILE A 284 20.01 -24.59 -4.24
N PRO A 285 19.14 -24.54 -5.28
CA PRO A 285 18.14 -23.49 -5.40
C PRO A 285 17.05 -23.60 -4.32
N GLU A 286 16.37 -22.50 -4.00
CA GLU A 286 15.31 -22.46 -2.98
C GLU A 286 14.25 -23.55 -3.19
N GLU A 287 13.85 -23.81 -4.44
CA GLU A 287 12.85 -24.85 -4.75
C GLU A 287 13.32 -26.27 -4.34
N GLY A 288 14.64 -26.50 -4.34
CA GLY A 288 15.24 -27.76 -3.90
C GLY A 288 15.47 -27.83 -2.39
N LEU A 289 15.47 -26.71 -1.68
CA LEU A 289 15.66 -26.66 -0.22
C LEU A 289 14.34 -26.59 0.55
N LYS A 290 13.32 -25.93 -0.03
CA LYS A 290 12.05 -25.70 0.65
C LYS A 290 11.30 -27.00 0.93
N GLY A 291 10.84 -27.15 2.16
CA GLY A 291 10.14 -28.35 2.67
C GLY A 291 11.05 -29.50 3.11
N ASN A 292 12.33 -29.46 2.73
CA ASN A 292 13.33 -30.42 3.18
C ASN A 292 13.79 -30.12 4.61
N ASP A 293 14.35 -31.16 5.24
CA ASP A 293 14.92 -31.06 6.57
C ASP A 293 16.25 -30.30 6.53
N LEU A 294 16.52 -29.44 7.52
CA LEU A 294 17.74 -28.64 7.60
C LEU A 294 19.03 -29.49 7.56
N SER A 295 18.97 -30.76 7.99
CA SER A 295 20.09 -31.71 7.91
C SER A 295 20.65 -31.91 6.50
N VAL A 296 19.89 -31.61 5.44
CA VAL A 296 20.35 -31.72 4.05
C VAL A 296 21.56 -30.83 3.75
N LEU A 297 21.71 -29.73 4.49
CA LEU A 297 22.82 -28.79 4.33
C LEU A 297 24.11 -29.23 5.03
N PHE A 298 24.05 -30.26 5.89
CA PHE A 298 25.18 -30.72 6.68
C PHE A 298 25.77 -32.01 6.09
N PRO A 299 27.09 -32.23 6.19
CA PRO A 299 27.72 -33.51 5.87
C PRO A 299 27.06 -34.65 6.66
N ARG A 300 26.70 -35.73 5.96
CA ARG A 300 26.19 -36.95 6.60
C ARG A 300 27.28 -37.73 7.34
N GLU A 301 28.53 -37.49 6.98
CA GLU A 301 29.70 -38.06 7.62
C GLU A 301 30.15 -37.14 8.75
N GLY A 302 29.98 -37.60 10.00
CA GLY A 302 30.40 -36.88 11.21
C GLY A 302 29.25 -36.45 12.14
N ILE A 303 29.62 -35.99 13.35
CA ILE A 303 28.69 -35.58 14.42
C ILE A 303 28.29 -34.09 14.26
N SER A 304 28.47 -33.50 13.07
CA SER A 304 28.37 -32.05 12.87
C SER A 304 26.94 -31.55 13.08
N TYR A 305 25.96 -32.21 12.45
CA TYR A 305 24.54 -31.86 12.61
C TYR A 305 24.02 -32.16 14.02
N GLU A 306 24.40 -33.29 14.61
CA GLU A 306 23.97 -33.66 15.97
C GLU A 306 24.52 -32.69 17.03
N ARG A 307 25.77 -32.25 16.88
CA ARG A 307 26.35 -31.18 17.73
C ARG A 307 25.64 -29.86 17.55
N PHE A 308 25.30 -29.50 16.31
CA PHE A 308 24.52 -28.31 16.01
C PHE A 308 23.16 -28.35 16.70
N VAL A 309 22.39 -29.43 16.51
CA VAL A 309 21.07 -29.61 17.13
C VAL A 309 21.18 -29.57 18.66
N SER A 310 22.18 -30.24 19.23
CA SER A 310 22.42 -30.23 20.68
C SER A 310 22.72 -28.84 21.23
N ALA A 311 23.59 -28.08 20.54
CA ALA A 311 23.92 -26.70 20.91
C ALA A 311 22.69 -25.78 20.79
N LEU A 312 21.90 -25.95 19.73
CA LEU A 312 20.69 -25.18 19.49
C LEU A 312 19.65 -25.44 20.57
N LEU A 313 19.35 -26.70 20.88
CA LEU A 313 18.39 -27.09 21.91
C LEU A 313 18.78 -26.59 23.29
N ALA A 314 20.08 -26.59 23.63
CA ALA A 314 20.58 -26.04 24.88
C ALA A 314 20.30 -24.53 25.00
N GLN A 315 20.49 -23.77 23.92
CA GLN A 315 20.25 -22.32 23.90
C GLN A 315 18.75 -21.98 23.89
N VAL A 316 17.95 -22.70 23.11
CA VAL A 316 16.49 -22.52 23.05
C VAL A 316 15.84 -22.81 24.40
N LYS A 317 16.21 -23.91 25.08
CA LYS A 317 15.72 -24.20 26.45
C LYS A 317 16.09 -23.12 27.45
N ALA A 318 17.25 -22.47 27.27
CA ALA A 318 17.67 -21.34 28.09
C ALA A 318 17.02 -20.00 27.71
N GLY A 319 16.15 -19.97 26.68
CA GLY A 319 15.53 -18.75 26.15
C GLY A 319 16.53 -17.79 25.51
N LYS A 320 17.72 -18.29 25.12
CA LYS A 320 18.82 -17.49 24.57
C LYS A 320 19.00 -17.76 23.08
N ARG A 321 19.62 -16.79 22.40
CA ARG A 321 20.03 -16.92 20.99
C ARG A 321 21.36 -17.66 20.93
N MET A 322 21.55 -18.47 19.90
CA MET A 322 22.83 -19.07 19.59
C MET A 322 23.66 -18.05 18.81
N ASN A 323 24.68 -17.49 19.46
CA ASN A 323 25.46 -16.39 18.87
C ASN A 323 26.46 -16.88 17.82
N SER A 324 27.02 -18.07 17.99
CA SER A 324 27.98 -18.65 17.05
C SER A 324 28.09 -20.16 17.28
N PHE A 325 27.90 -20.93 16.21
CA PHE A 325 28.26 -22.34 16.11
C PHE A 325 29.12 -22.51 14.88
N GLU A 326 30.35 -22.99 15.07
CA GLU A 326 31.23 -23.35 13.96
C GLU A 326 30.84 -24.74 13.44
N GLY A 327 30.52 -24.81 12.15
CA GLY A 327 30.11 -26.04 11.49
C GLY A 327 30.59 -26.08 10.04
N GLU A 328 30.13 -27.10 9.33
CA GLU A 328 30.45 -27.30 7.92
C GLU A 328 29.15 -27.55 7.15
N PHE A 329 28.99 -26.87 6.02
CA PHE A 329 27.92 -27.12 5.07
C PHE A 329 28.44 -27.88 3.85
N LEU A 330 27.54 -28.63 3.22
CA LEU A 330 27.79 -29.26 1.92
C LEU A 330 27.58 -28.24 0.80
N GLY A 331 28.63 -28.03 0.01
CA GLY A 331 28.57 -27.29 -1.25
C GLY A 331 28.52 -28.21 -2.46
N LYS A 332 28.74 -27.62 -3.63
CA LYS A 332 28.81 -28.33 -4.92
C LYS A 332 29.77 -29.52 -4.86
N GLU A 333 29.34 -30.65 -5.44
CA GLU A 333 30.14 -31.88 -5.57
C GLU A 333 30.65 -32.44 -4.22
N GLY A 334 29.95 -32.15 -3.11
CA GLY A 334 30.30 -32.68 -1.78
C GLY A 334 31.44 -31.93 -1.09
N THR A 335 31.78 -30.72 -1.56
CA THR A 335 32.78 -29.88 -0.90
C THR A 335 32.32 -29.43 0.49
N HIS A 336 33.23 -29.44 1.46
CA HIS A 336 32.95 -28.97 2.81
C HIS A 336 33.23 -27.47 2.91
N ILE A 337 32.21 -26.70 3.26
CA ILE A 337 32.29 -25.25 3.40
C ILE A 337 32.25 -24.91 4.90
N PRO A 338 33.34 -24.37 5.49
CA PRO A 338 33.32 -23.93 6.87
C PRO A 338 32.35 -22.74 7.03
N VAL A 339 31.43 -22.87 7.97
CA VAL A 339 30.40 -21.86 8.23
C VAL A 339 30.31 -21.52 9.71
N LEU A 340 29.88 -20.30 9.98
CA LEU A 340 29.54 -19.84 11.31
C LEU A 340 28.03 -19.58 11.36
N ILE A 341 27.33 -20.28 12.24
CA ILE A 341 25.87 -20.30 12.29
C ILE A 341 25.40 -19.60 13.56
N SER A 342 24.57 -18.58 13.39
CA SER A 342 23.82 -17.95 14.48
C SER A 342 22.34 -18.30 14.34
N GLY A 343 21.67 -18.59 15.45
CA GLY A 343 20.28 -19.06 15.46
C GLY A 343 19.42 -18.34 16.49
N ALA A 344 18.20 -17.97 16.11
CA ALA A 344 17.21 -17.38 17.01
C ALA A 344 15.81 -17.95 16.75
N GLY A 345 15.08 -18.24 17.83
CA GLY A 345 13.66 -18.59 17.73
C GLY A 345 12.81 -17.38 17.33
N VAL A 346 11.82 -17.61 16.48
CA VAL A 346 10.78 -16.63 16.12
C VAL A 346 9.61 -16.83 17.07
N VAL A 347 9.33 -15.83 17.90
CA VAL A 347 8.28 -15.90 18.93
C VAL A 347 7.11 -15.00 18.53
N LEU A 348 5.90 -15.53 18.57
CA LEU A 348 4.67 -14.76 18.56
C LEU A 348 4.27 -14.47 20.01
N GLU A 349 4.08 -13.19 20.32
CA GLU A 349 3.45 -12.75 21.57
C GLU A 349 1.97 -12.45 21.28
N GLU A 350 1.10 -13.36 21.70
CA GLU A 350 -0.35 -13.12 21.75
C GLU A 350 -0.81 -12.98 23.20
N SER A 351 -2.01 -12.41 23.41
CA SER A 351 -2.56 -12.00 24.71
C SER A 351 -2.75 -13.12 25.76
N GLY A 352 -2.21 -14.32 25.54
CA GLY A 352 -2.25 -15.47 26.44
C GLY A 352 -0.95 -16.30 26.55
N GLY A 353 0.16 -15.91 25.90
CA GLY A 353 1.44 -16.63 26.03
C GLY A 353 2.48 -16.33 24.93
N ARG A 354 3.71 -16.81 25.15
CA ARG A 354 4.81 -16.82 24.15
C ARG A 354 4.83 -18.16 23.43
N GLU A 355 4.55 -18.16 22.13
CA GLU A 355 4.67 -19.36 21.30
C GLU A 355 5.81 -19.19 20.29
N THR A 356 6.72 -20.16 20.23
CA THR A 356 7.76 -20.18 19.18
C THR A 356 7.18 -20.85 17.95
N VAL A 357 7.22 -20.17 16.81
CA VAL A 357 6.59 -20.63 15.55
C VAL A 357 7.61 -21.19 14.56
N GLY A 358 8.88 -20.91 14.78
CA GLY A 358 9.97 -21.37 13.94
C GLY A 358 11.31 -20.80 14.37
N MET A 359 12.33 -20.96 13.53
CA MET A 359 13.69 -20.50 13.81
C MET A 359 14.28 -19.78 12.60
N VAL A 360 15.10 -18.77 12.86
CA VAL A 360 15.89 -18.07 11.85
C VAL A 360 17.35 -18.35 12.11
N PHE A 361 18.06 -18.79 11.07
CA PHE A 361 19.49 -19.01 11.08
C PHE A 361 20.16 -18.02 10.12
N VAL A 362 21.26 -17.42 10.58
CA VAL A 362 22.18 -16.65 9.76
C VAL A 362 23.47 -17.46 9.65
N VAL A 363 23.92 -17.68 8.42
CA VAL A 363 25.06 -18.52 8.09
C VAL A 363 26.10 -17.66 7.39
N HIS A 364 27.25 -17.51 8.03
CA HIS A 364 28.39 -16.77 7.49
C HIS A 364 29.38 -17.74 6.84
N ASP A 365 29.80 -17.45 5.61
CA ASP A 365 30.86 -18.19 4.91
C ASP A 365 32.22 -17.85 5.52
N ASN A 366 32.84 -18.82 6.17
CA ASN A 366 34.09 -18.60 6.91
C ASN A 366 35.35 -19.02 6.13
N ARG A 367 35.24 -19.38 4.83
CA ARG A 367 36.37 -19.90 4.03
C ARG A 367 37.60 -18.98 4.05
N LYS A 368 37.38 -17.67 3.91
CA LYS A 368 38.48 -16.68 3.91
C LYS A 368 39.17 -16.56 5.27
N ALA A 369 38.42 -16.61 6.36
CA ALA A 369 39.02 -16.51 7.69
C ALA A 369 39.82 -17.78 8.00
N THR A 370 39.28 -18.96 7.68
CA THR A 370 39.97 -20.23 7.84
C THR A 370 41.26 -20.29 7.01
N SER A 371 41.26 -19.83 5.76
CA SER A 371 42.48 -19.82 4.94
C SER A 371 43.55 -18.88 5.48
N VAL A 372 43.16 -17.70 5.98
CA VAL A 372 44.10 -16.74 6.57
C VAL A 372 44.70 -17.28 7.87
N LEU A 373 43.88 -17.92 8.70
CA LEU A 373 44.37 -18.57 9.93
C LEU A 373 45.37 -19.67 9.63
N GLN A 374 45.08 -20.54 8.65
CA GLN A 374 46.01 -21.59 8.22
C GLN A 374 47.32 -21.01 7.66
N GLU A 375 47.27 -19.91 6.90
CA GLU A 375 48.47 -19.25 6.40
C GLU A 375 49.31 -18.64 7.54
N LEU A 376 48.66 -18.03 8.53
CA LEU A 376 49.32 -17.47 9.71
C LEU A 376 49.97 -18.57 10.56
N GLU A 377 49.30 -19.69 10.77
CA GLU A 377 49.84 -20.84 11.49
C GLU A 377 51.05 -21.42 10.76
N ALA A 378 50.98 -21.57 9.43
CA ALA A 378 52.10 -22.03 8.62
C ALA A 378 53.31 -21.10 8.72
N LYS A 379 53.11 -19.78 8.59
CA LYS A 379 54.16 -18.76 8.75
C LYS A 379 54.76 -18.75 10.16
N SER A 380 53.92 -18.90 11.19
CA SER A 380 54.38 -18.97 12.58
C SER A 380 55.27 -20.19 12.80
N HIS A 381 54.90 -21.34 12.23
CA HIS A 381 55.69 -22.56 12.31
C HIS A 381 57.03 -22.42 11.58
N GLU A 382 57.03 -21.82 10.39
CA GLU A 382 58.24 -21.52 9.62
C GLU A 382 59.22 -20.63 10.40
N LEU A 383 58.72 -19.54 10.98
CA LEU A 383 59.50 -18.62 11.82
C LEU A 383 60.10 -19.33 13.03
N ALA A 384 59.34 -20.20 13.71
CA ALA A 384 59.83 -20.97 14.85
C ALA A 384 60.98 -21.92 14.44
N THR A 385 60.89 -22.56 13.27
CA THR A 385 61.98 -23.40 12.74
C THR A 385 63.22 -22.58 12.37
N VAL A 386 63.07 -21.41 11.75
CA VAL A 386 64.19 -20.52 11.42
C VAL A 386 64.88 -20.02 12.69
N GLU A 387 64.11 -19.60 13.69
CA GLU A 387 64.65 -19.16 14.98
C GLU A 387 65.45 -20.27 15.67
N LYS A 388 64.93 -21.50 15.69
CA LYS A 388 65.63 -22.65 16.25
C LYS A 388 66.96 -22.92 15.53
N ARG A 389 66.96 -22.89 14.19
CA ARG A 389 68.17 -23.10 13.38
C ARG A 389 69.21 -22.01 13.62
N LEU A 390 68.79 -20.75 13.75
CA LEU A 390 69.68 -19.63 14.03
C LEU A 390 70.31 -19.76 15.43
N ARG A 391 69.53 -20.16 16.44
CA ARG A 391 70.03 -20.42 17.79
C ARG A 391 71.06 -21.56 17.83
N GLU A 392 70.84 -22.62 17.05
CA GLU A 392 71.79 -23.73 16.93
C GLU A 392 73.10 -23.29 16.24
N GLN A 393 73.02 -22.48 15.17
CA GLN A 393 74.19 -21.91 14.51
C GLN A 393 74.99 -20.96 15.42
N LEU A 394 74.31 -20.11 16.19
CA LEU A 394 74.96 -19.21 17.15
C LEU A 394 75.64 -19.98 18.29
N LYS A 395 75.04 -21.08 18.77
CA LYS A 395 75.69 -21.96 19.75
C LYS A 395 76.91 -22.67 19.17
N GLY A 396 76.85 -23.13 17.92
CA GLY A 396 78.00 -23.73 17.24
C GLY A 396 79.14 -22.74 17.00
N ALA A 397 78.82 -21.49 16.64
CA ALA A 397 79.80 -20.43 16.44
C ALA A 397 80.42 -19.89 17.74
N ALA A 398 79.76 -20.07 18.89
CA ALA A 398 80.30 -19.70 20.20
C ALA A 398 81.15 -20.81 20.84
N GLN A 399 81.18 -22.01 20.26
CA GLN A 399 81.96 -23.18 20.72
C GLN A 399 83.20 -23.46 19.86
N ALA A 400 83.33 -22.79 18.71
CA ALA A 400 84.54 -22.75 17.87
C ALA A 400 85.34 -21.48 18.18
#